data_AF-A0A0B7HNI7-F1
#
_entry.id   AF-A0A0B7HNI7-F1
#
_cell.length_a   1.000
_cell.length_b   1.000
_cell.length_c   1.000
_cell.angle_alpha   90.00
_cell.angle_beta   90.00
_cell.angle_gamma   90.00
#
_symmetry.space_group_name_H-M   'P 1'
#
loop_
_entity.id
_entity.type
_entity.pdbx_description
1 polymer ?
#
loop_
_entity_poly.entity_id
_entity_poly.type
_entity_poly.pdbx_seq_one_letter_code
_entity_poly.pdbx_strand_id
1 'polypeptide(L)'
;MRKNFTMCLLLIFVFIFSKGIAQEVQPSEKRENTISNQFDEVISKSNSYQHFKVIDRSKLMLLQKNISDTLKGFKNEMLEKKETIENQKKQIEQLNVKITDLEKSLETTNNEKDSFNFFGVLISKGLYSIIMWSIVLFLTFLLVFYILRYSKGKVITQKSLKDLEELQAEYESYRASAIDREQKVRRQLQNEINKNKELR
;
A
#
# COMPACT_ATOMS: atom_id res chain seq x y z
N MET A 1 21.71 28.19 20.13
CA MET A 1 20.25 27.97 20.34
C MET A 1 19.58 29.00 21.26
N ARG A 2 20.22 29.53 22.31
CA ARG A 2 19.59 30.50 23.25
C ARG A 2 19.09 31.82 22.61
N LYS A 3 19.84 32.40 21.66
CA LYS A 3 19.46 33.68 21.00
C LYS A 3 18.25 33.56 20.06
N ASN A 4 18.06 32.39 19.45
CA ASN A 4 16.94 32.15 18.53
C ASN A 4 15.64 31.91 19.31
N PHE A 5 15.74 31.32 20.52
CA PHE A 5 14.59 31.13 21.40
C PHE A 5 14.07 32.46 21.99
N THR A 6 14.97 33.36 22.39
CA THR A 6 14.59 34.71 22.86
C THR A 6 13.97 35.56 21.75
N MET A 7 14.38 35.36 20.49
CA MET A 7 13.81 36.06 19.34
C MET A 7 12.38 35.58 19.00
N CYS A 8 12.11 34.28 19.11
CA CYS A 8 10.75 33.75 18.93
C CYS A 8 9.76 34.24 20.01
N LEU A 9 10.21 34.39 21.26
CA LEU A 9 9.35 34.85 22.35
C LEU A 9 8.93 36.33 22.17
N LEU A 10 9.81 37.15 21.58
CA LEU A 10 9.55 38.56 21.28
C LEU A 10 8.55 38.72 20.13
N LEU A 11 8.59 37.84 19.12
CA LEU A 11 7.63 37.84 18.02
C LEU A 11 6.21 37.44 18.45
N ILE A 12 6.08 36.54 19.41
CA ILE A 12 4.77 36.14 19.96
C ILE A 12 4.16 37.27 20.80
N PHE A 13 4.98 38.04 21.51
CA PHE A 13 4.51 39.17 22.33
C PHE A 13 3.94 40.33 21.48
N VAL A 14 4.49 40.58 20.29
CA VAL A 14 4.01 41.61 19.36
C VAL A 14 2.65 41.24 18.74
N PHE A 15 2.36 39.94 18.57
CA PHE A 15 1.10 39.48 17.97
C PHE A 15 -0.12 39.60 18.90
N ILE A 16 0.10 39.66 20.22
CA ILE A 16 -0.98 39.77 21.22
C ILE A 16 -1.44 41.23 21.36
N PHE A 17 -0.55 42.21 21.15
CA PHE A 17 -0.86 43.63 21.30
C PHE A 17 -1.67 44.25 20.14
N SER A 18 -1.71 43.62 18.95
CA SER A 18 -2.40 44.22 17.78
C SER A 18 -3.92 44.01 17.75
N LYS A 19 -4.51 43.35 18.75
CA LYS A 19 -5.97 43.06 18.80
C LYS A 19 -6.81 44.17 19.47
N GLY A 20 -6.21 45.28 19.85
CA GLY A 20 -6.82 46.24 20.77
C GLY A 20 -7.17 47.62 20.21
N ILE A 21 -7.81 47.75 19.03
CA ILE A 21 -8.62 48.95 18.68
C ILE A 21 -9.80 48.50 17.81
N ALA A 22 -11.00 48.44 18.38
CA ALA A 22 -12.27 48.36 17.66
C ALA A 22 -13.20 49.45 18.20
N GLN A 23 -13.58 50.37 17.32
CA GLN A 23 -14.46 51.50 17.61
C GLN A 23 -15.93 51.07 17.51
N GLU A 24 -16.68 51.26 18.59
CA GLU A 24 -18.11 50.98 18.67
C GLU A 24 -18.90 52.08 17.94
N VAL A 25 -19.63 51.73 16.88
CA VAL A 25 -20.56 52.62 16.18
C VAL A 25 -21.98 52.16 16.54
N GLN A 26 -22.76 53.05 17.20
CA GLN A 26 -24.17 52.82 17.48
C GLN A 26 -24.99 52.68 16.17
N PRO A 27 -25.88 51.68 16.05
CA PRO A 27 -26.80 51.61 14.92
C PRO A 27 -28.05 52.46 15.20
N SER A 28 -28.25 53.52 14.42
CA SER A 28 -29.58 54.13 14.27
C SER A 28 -30.48 53.14 13.54
N GLU A 29 -31.66 52.83 14.11
CA GLU A 29 -32.71 52.01 13.51
C GLU A 29 -33.12 52.54 12.12
N LYS A 30 -32.49 52.01 11.07
CA LYS A 30 -33.08 52.01 9.73
C LYS A 30 -34.27 51.07 9.79
N ARG A 31 -35.48 51.62 9.96
CA ARG A 31 -36.71 50.87 9.66
C ARG A 31 -36.57 50.32 8.25
N GLU A 32 -36.51 49.00 8.14
CA GLU A 32 -36.37 48.32 6.87
C GLU A 32 -37.48 48.78 5.94
N ASN A 33 -37.10 49.24 4.75
CA ASN A 33 -38.01 49.80 3.76
C ASN A 33 -38.68 48.66 2.98
N THR A 34 -39.29 47.74 3.73
CA THR A 34 -39.94 46.54 3.21
C THR A 34 -41.23 46.93 2.52
N ILE A 35 -41.59 46.23 1.43
CA ILE A 35 -42.84 46.47 0.70
C ILE A 35 -44.07 46.51 1.63
N SER A 36 -44.08 45.67 2.67
CA SER A 36 -45.14 45.65 3.70
C SER A 36 -45.23 47.00 4.46
N ASN A 37 -44.09 47.56 4.87
CA ASN A 37 -44.04 48.84 5.56
C ASN A 37 -44.45 50.00 4.65
N GLN A 38 -44.13 49.94 3.35
CA GLN A 38 -44.59 50.92 2.36
C GLN A 38 -46.11 50.82 2.13
N PHE A 39 -46.67 49.61 2.18
CA PHE A 39 -48.12 49.38 2.09
C PHE A 39 -48.85 49.98 3.29
N ASP A 40 -48.37 49.70 4.50
CA ASP A 40 -48.90 50.24 5.75
C ASP A 40 -48.73 51.75 5.87
N GLU A 41 -47.65 52.31 5.32
CA GLU A 41 -47.43 53.77 5.28
C GLU A 41 -48.42 54.46 4.32
N VAL A 42 -48.66 53.88 3.15
CA VAL A 42 -49.63 54.41 2.18
C VAL A 42 -51.05 54.33 2.76
N ILE A 43 -51.38 53.25 3.45
CA ILE A 43 -52.67 53.08 4.14
C ILE A 43 -52.78 54.02 5.33
N SER A 44 -51.78 54.17 6.20
CA SER A 44 -51.88 55.02 7.39
C SER A 44 -51.99 56.52 7.05
N LYS A 45 -51.23 57.00 6.04
CA LYS A 45 -51.22 58.42 5.62
C LYS A 45 -52.40 58.85 4.74
N SER A 46 -53.24 57.94 4.28
CA SER A 46 -54.41 58.28 3.46
C SER A 46 -55.61 58.73 4.31
N ASN A 47 -56.43 59.63 3.78
CA ASN A 47 -57.59 60.16 4.52
C ASN A 47 -58.74 59.15 4.52
N SER A 48 -59.53 59.08 5.59
CA SER A 48 -60.69 58.19 5.66
C SER A 48 -61.96 58.94 5.30
N TYR A 49 -62.79 58.37 4.42
CA TYR A 49 -64.12 58.86 4.08
C TYR A 49 -65.13 57.73 4.23
N GLN A 50 -66.04 57.85 5.21
CA GLN A 50 -66.98 56.79 5.59
C GLN A 50 -66.23 55.47 5.87
N HIS A 51 -66.55 54.40 5.13
CA HIS A 51 -65.90 53.09 5.20
C HIS A 51 -64.74 52.91 4.21
N PHE A 52 -64.29 53.98 3.53
CA PHE A 52 -63.26 53.92 2.49
C PHE A 52 -62.04 54.78 2.83
N LYS A 53 -60.84 54.31 2.46
CA LYS A 53 -59.59 55.08 2.51
C LYS A 53 -59.36 55.77 1.15
N VAL A 54 -59.27 57.09 1.17
CA VAL A 54 -58.93 57.91 0.00
C VAL A 54 -57.40 57.98 -0.10
N ILE A 55 -56.86 57.19 -1.04
CA ILE A 55 -55.44 57.09 -1.30
C ILE A 55 -55.08 57.94 -2.51
N ASP A 56 -53.99 58.71 -2.40
CA ASP A 56 -53.43 59.46 -3.52
C ASP A 56 -52.96 58.50 -4.62
N ARG A 57 -53.43 58.72 -5.86
CA ARG A 57 -53.05 57.93 -7.04
C ARG A 57 -51.54 57.92 -7.25
N SER A 58 -50.84 59.02 -6.97
CA SER A 58 -49.38 59.11 -7.13
C SER A 58 -48.66 58.10 -6.23
N LYS A 59 -49.09 57.97 -4.97
CA LYS A 59 -48.51 57.05 -3.99
C LYS A 59 -48.81 55.59 -4.32
N LEU A 60 -50.02 55.29 -4.80
CA LEU A 60 -50.36 53.95 -5.29
C LEU A 60 -49.51 53.55 -6.51
N MET A 61 -49.30 54.47 -7.44
CA MET A 61 -48.47 54.22 -8.63
C MET A 61 -47.00 53.99 -8.27
N LEU A 62 -46.49 54.73 -7.28
CA LEU A 62 -45.13 54.55 -6.75
C LEU A 62 -44.98 53.18 -6.05
N LEU A 63 -45.96 52.78 -5.24
CA LEU A 63 -45.99 51.47 -4.58
C LEU A 63 -46.04 50.33 -5.60
N GLN A 64 -46.90 50.46 -6.62
CA GLN A 64 -46.99 49.48 -7.71
C GLN A 64 -45.65 49.34 -8.46
N LYS A 65 -44.99 50.47 -8.73
CA LYS A 65 -43.66 50.48 -9.36
C LYS A 65 -42.62 49.78 -8.47
N ASN A 66 -42.55 50.11 -7.18
CA ASN A 66 -41.61 49.49 -6.24
C ASN A 66 -41.83 47.97 -6.10
N ILE A 67 -43.09 47.52 -6.07
CA ILE A 67 -43.42 46.09 -6.07
C ILE A 67 -42.95 45.41 -7.36
N SER A 68 -43.22 46.03 -8.52
CA SER A 68 -42.81 45.48 -9.82
C SER A 68 -41.28 45.41 -9.96
N ASP A 69 -40.58 46.45 -9.52
CA ASP A 69 -39.12 46.51 -9.54
C ASP A 69 -38.50 45.46 -8.60
N THR A 70 -39.07 45.28 -7.41
CA THR A 70 -38.64 44.23 -6.46
C THR A 70 -38.89 42.83 -7.02
N LEU A 71 -40.05 42.59 -7.64
CA LEU A 71 -40.38 41.31 -8.27
C LEU A 71 -39.45 41.01 -9.46
N LYS A 72 -39.10 42.02 -10.26
CA LYS A 72 -38.08 41.90 -11.31
C LYS A 72 -36.70 41.59 -10.72
N GLY A 73 -36.32 42.24 -9.63
CA GLY A 73 -35.09 41.96 -8.90
C GLY A 73 -35.00 40.50 -8.45
N PHE A 74 -36.03 40.00 -7.77
CA PHE A 74 -36.11 38.59 -7.36
C PHE A 74 -36.09 37.62 -8.54
N LYS A 75 -36.79 37.95 -9.64
CA LYS A 75 -36.78 37.11 -10.85
C LYS A 75 -35.38 37.04 -11.47
N ASN A 76 -34.66 38.16 -11.53
CA ASN A 76 -33.30 38.20 -12.06
C ASN A 76 -32.34 37.44 -11.15
N GLU A 77 -32.42 37.63 -9.83
CA GLU A 77 -31.60 36.89 -8.88
C GLU A 77 -31.88 35.38 -8.95
N MET A 78 -33.15 34.98 -9.14
CA MET A 78 -33.52 33.58 -9.32
C MET A 78 -32.93 32.99 -10.61
N LEU A 79 -32.88 33.77 -11.70
CA LEU A 79 -32.25 33.36 -12.95
C LEU A 79 -30.74 33.21 -12.79
N GLU A 80 -30.08 34.17 -12.14
CA GLU A 80 -28.63 34.13 -11.87
C GLU A 80 -28.25 32.96 -10.96
N LYS A 81 -29.04 32.70 -9.89
CA LYS A 81 -28.86 31.52 -9.04
C LYS A 81 -29.07 30.22 -9.81
N LYS A 82 -30.04 30.16 -10.72
CA LYS A 82 -30.27 28.97 -11.55
C LYS A 82 -29.10 28.73 -12.52
N GLU A 83 -28.57 29.78 -13.12
CA GLU A 83 -27.40 29.69 -14.01
C GLU A 83 -26.15 29.25 -13.25
N THR A 84 -25.91 29.79 -12.05
CA THR A 84 -24.80 29.34 -11.19
C THR A 84 -24.96 27.89 -10.76
N ILE A 85 -26.17 27.42 -10.43
CA ILE A 85 -26.44 26.00 -10.14
C ILE A 85 -26.14 25.13 -11.36
N GLU A 86 -26.52 25.55 -12.56
CA GLU A 86 -26.23 24.80 -13.79
C GLU A 86 -24.71 24.72 -14.06
N ASN A 87 -23.99 25.83 -13.86
CA ASN A 87 -22.54 25.87 -13.98
C ASN A 87 -21.84 24.99 -12.93
N GLN A 88 -22.30 25.02 -11.68
CA GLN A 88 -21.79 24.15 -10.63
C GLN A 88 -22.05 22.67 -10.95
N LYS A 89 -23.23 22.33 -11.49
CA LYS A 89 -23.53 20.96 -11.92
C LYS A 89 -22.58 20.49 -13.03
N LYS A 90 -22.30 21.34 -14.03
CA LYS A 90 -21.31 21.05 -15.09
C LYS A 90 -19.91 20.85 -14.51
N GLN A 91 -19.50 21.68 -13.54
CA GLN A 91 -18.20 21.53 -12.87
C GLN A 91 -18.12 20.23 -12.07
N ILE A 92 -19.17 19.85 -11.35
CA ILE A 92 -19.24 18.58 -10.61
C ILE A 92 -19.14 17.40 -11.57
N GLU A 93 -19.84 17.45 -12.70
CA GLU A 93 -19.77 16.40 -13.72
C GLU A 93 -18.36 16.30 -14.32
N GLN A 94 -17.72 17.43 -14.63
CA GLN A 94 -16.32 17.47 -15.07
C GLN A 94 -15.34 16.96 -14.01
N LEU A 95 -15.55 17.27 -12.74
CA LEU A 95 -14.73 16.76 -11.64
C LEU A 95 -14.88 15.26 -11.50
N ASN A 96 -16.11 14.73 -11.56
CA ASN A 96 -16.37 13.30 -11.50
C ASN A 96 -15.71 12.57 -12.66
N VAL A 97 -15.80 13.10 -13.89
CA VAL A 97 -15.09 12.52 -15.06
C VAL A 97 -13.58 12.51 -14.82
N LYS A 98 -13.00 13.60 -14.31
CA LYS A 98 -11.57 13.66 -13.98
C LYS A 98 -11.17 12.67 -12.88
N ILE A 99 -12.02 12.47 -11.87
CA ILE A 99 -11.78 11.49 -10.80
C ILE A 99 -11.80 10.09 -11.39
N THR A 100 -12.79 9.75 -12.22
CA THR A 100 -12.85 8.42 -12.87
C THR A 100 -11.67 8.18 -13.81
N ASP A 101 -11.22 9.19 -14.53
CA ASP A 101 -10.02 9.11 -15.38
C ASP A 101 -8.75 8.96 -14.54
N LEU A 102 -8.65 9.66 -13.41
CA LEU A 102 -7.53 9.54 -12.48
C LEU A 102 -7.48 8.16 -11.83
N GLU A 103 -8.60 7.63 -11.36
CA GLU A 103 -8.70 6.28 -10.81
C GLU A 103 -8.28 5.24 -11.85
N LYS A 104 -8.76 5.36 -13.08
CA LYS A 104 -8.37 4.49 -14.19
C LYS A 104 -6.88 4.62 -14.50
N SER A 105 -6.33 5.83 -14.48
CA SER A 105 -4.89 6.07 -14.69
C SER A 105 -4.02 5.52 -13.55
N LEU A 106 -4.53 5.55 -12.31
CA LEU A 106 -3.86 4.98 -11.14
C LEU A 106 -3.88 3.45 -11.21
N GLU A 107 -4.99 2.86 -11.65
CA GLU A 107 -5.10 1.41 -11.87
C GLU A 107 -4.15 0.94 -12.98
N THR A 108 -4.11 1.64 -14.12
CA THR A 108 -3.14 1.32 -15.19
C THR A 108 -1.70 1.54 -14.76
N THR A 109 -1.40 2.62 -14.03
CA THR A 109 -0.04 2.92 -13.56
C THR A 109 0.42 1.95 -12.48
N ASN A 110 -0.46 1.47 -11.58
CA ASN A 110 -0.10 0.44 -10.62
C ASN A 110 0.23 -0.88 -11.33
N ASN A 111 -0.53 -1.25 -12.36
CA ASN A 111 -0.25 -2.44 -13.16
C ASN A 111 1.08 -2.32 -13.93
N GLU A 112 1.44 -1.12 -14.41
CA GLU A 112 2.70 -0.86 -15.13
C GLU A 112 3.93 -0.66 -14.22
N LYS A 113 3.76 -0.09 -13.01
CA LYS A 113 4.90 0.18 -12.10
C LYS A 113 5.29 -0.99 -11.22
N ASP A 114 4.38 -1.93 -10.99
CA ASP A 114 4.74 -3.16 -10.30
C ASP A 114 5.31 -4.22 -11.22
N SER A 115 5.38 -4.01 -12.53
CA SER A 115 5.83 -5.04 -13.45
C SER A 115 7.31 -4.90 -13.83
N PHE A 116 8.12 -5.87 -13.43
CA PHE A 116 9.46 -6.06 -13.99
C PHE A 116 9.37 -6.93 -15.24
N ASN A 117 10.06 -6.50 -16.31
CA ASN A 117 10.08 -7.22 -17.57
C ASN A 117 11.05 -8.41 -17.45
N PHE A 118 10.53 -9.58 -17.10
CA PHE A 118 11.32 -10.81 -16.98
C PHE A 118 10.98 -11.70 -18.17
N PHE A 119 11.95 -11.92 -19.06
CA PHE A 119 11.76 -12.71 -20.29
C PHE A 119 10.66 -12.19 -21.25
N GLY A 120 10.40 -10.87 -21.28
CA GLY A 120 9.42 -10.26 -22.19
C GLY A 120 7.98 -10.28 -21.68
N VAL A 121 7.75 -10.76 -20.45
CA VAL A 121 6.45 -10.70 -19.77
C VAL A 121 6.57 -9.75 -18.58
N LEU A 122 5.58 -8.87 -18.43
CA LEU A 122 5.43 -7.98 -17.27
C LEU A 122 5.01 -8.82 -16.05
N ILE A 123 5.91 -9.02 -15.09
CA ILE A 123 5.64 -9.79 -13.85
C ILE A 123 5.61 -8.83 -12.66
N SER A 124 4.55 -8.89 -11.85
CA SER A 124 4.40 -8.03 -10.67
C SER A 124 5.53 -8.23 -9.63
N LYS A 125 5.90 -7.19 -8.87
CA LYS A 125 6.99 -7.20 -7.88
C LYS A 125 6.87 -8.31 -6.84
N GLY A 126 5.63 -8.64 -6.45
CA GLY A 126 5.33 -9.74 -5.54
C GLY A 126 5.70 -11.10 -6.16
N LEU A 127 5.25 -11.35 -7.39
CA LEU A 127 5.54 -12.59 -8.11
C LEU A 127 7.03 -12.73 -8.42
N TYR A 128 7.71 -11.65 -8.79
CA TYR A 128 9.17 -11.66 -9.00
C TYR A 128 9.92 -12.10 -7.74
N SER A 129 9.58 -11.51 -6.59
CA SER A 129 10.25 -11.84 -5.32
C SER A 129 10.04 -13.31 -4.95
N ILE A 130 8.81 -13.82 -5.13
CA ILE A 130 8.49 -15.23 -4.88
C ILE A 130 9.28 -16.16 -5.82
N ILE A 131 9.33 -15.86 -7.11
CA ILE A 131 10.05 -16.67 -8.10
C ILE A 131 11.56 -16.68 -7.83
N MET A 132 12.15 -15.52 -7.53
CA MET A 132 13.58 -15.42 -7.20
C MET A 132 13.93 -16.23 -5.97
N TRP A 133 13.20 -16.05 -4.86
CA TRP A 133 13.45 -16.81 -3.64
C TRP A 133 13.15 -18.30 -3.81
N SER A 134 12.18 -18.68 -4.63
CA SER A 134 11.90 -20.08 -4.99
C SER A 134 13.10 -20.72 -5.70
N ILE A 135 13.69 -20.05 -6.69
CA ILE A 135 14.91 -20.51 -7.37
C ILE A 135 16.07 -20.65 -6.38
N VAL A 136 16.29 -19.65 -5.53
CA VAL A 136 17.36 -19.69 -4.53
C VAL A 136 17.14 -20.86 -3.57
N LEU A 137 15.93 -21.06 -3.08
CA LEU A 137 15.59 -22.13 -2.14
C LEU A 137 15.72 -23.51 -2.79
N PHE A 138 15.27 -23.67 -4.04
CA PHE A 138 15.42 -24.89 -4.81
C PHE A 138 16.90 -25.26 -5.01
N LEU A 139 17.73 -24.29 -5.40
CA LEU A 139 19.16 -24.50 -5.60
C LEU A 139 19.86 -24.85 -4.28
N THR A 140 19.48 -24.18 -3.20
CA THR A 140 20.01 -24.46 -1.85
C THR A 140 19.63 -25.87 -1.40
N PHE A 141 18.38 -26.27 -1.61
CA PHE A 141 17.90 -27.62 -1.31
C PHE A 141 18.66 -28.68 -2.11
N LEU A 142 18.85 -28.46 -3.41
CA LEU A 142 19.59 -29.38 -4.28
C LEU A 142 21.06 -29.51 -3.84
N LEU A 143 21.69 -28.40 -3.45
CA LEU A 143 23.07 -28.39 -2.94
C LEU A 143 23.17 -29.18 -1.63
N VAL A 144 22.27 -28.94 -0.67
CA VAL A 144 22.24 -29.70 0.58
C VAL A 144 22.01 -31.18 0.32
N PHE A 145 21.06 -31.52 -0.56
CA PHE A 145 20.79 -32.90 -0.97
C PHE A 145 22.02 -33.56 -1.58
N TYR A 146 22.75 -32.85 -2.45
CA TYR A 146 23.98 -33.31 -3.07
C TYR A 146 25.07 -33.58 -2.03
N ILE A 147 25.31 -32.66 -1.09
CA ILE A 147 26.30 -32.84 -0.01
C ILE A 147 25.98 -34.08 0.83
N LEU A 148 24.72 -34.25 1.23
CA LEU A 148 24.30 -35.41 2.03
C LEU A 148 24.50 -36.72 1.25
N ARG A 149 24.14 -36.75 -0.02
CA ARG A 149 24.32 -37.93 -0.88
C ARG A 149 25.80 -38.25 -1.09
N TYR A 150 26.62 -37.23 -1.33
CA TYR A 150 28.06 -37.35 -1.53
C TYR A 150 28.78 -37.86 -0.27
N SER A 151 28.44 -37.31 0.91
CA SER A 151 29.02 -37.74 2.19
C SER A 151 28.67 -39.20 2.50
N LYS A 152 27.39 -39.59 2.31
CA LYS A 152 26.98 -40.99 2.45
C LYS A 152 27.72 -41.93 1.50
N GLY A 153 27.92 -41.50 0.25
CA GLY A 153 28.68 -42.26 -0.75
C GLY A 153 30.12 -42.51 -0.31
N LYS A 154 30.82 -41.47 0.17
CA LYS A 154 32.21 -41.57 0.63
C LYS A 154 32.39 -42.55 1.78
N VAL A 155 31.47 -42.55 2.76
CA VAL A 155 31.52 -43.48 3.90
C VAL A 155 31.34 -44.93 3.44
N ILE A 156 30.41 -45.17 2.51
CA ILE A 156 30.17 -46.52 1.97
C ILE A 156 31.41 -47.02 1.23
N THR A 157 32.02 -46.20 0.37
CA THR A 157 33.22 -46.60 -0.38
C THR A 157 34.40 -46.89 0.53
N GLN A 158 34.63 -46.07 1.58
CA GLN A 158 35.70 -46.34 2.55
C GLN A 158 35.45 -47.62 3.34
N LYS A 159 34.19 -47.90 3.70
CA LYS A 159 33.84 -49.14 4.39
C LYS A 159 34.10 -50.35 3.49
N SER A 160 33.65 -50.31 2.23
CA SER A 160 33.89 -51.41 1.28
C SER A 160 35.38 -51.67 1.01
N LEU A 161 36.22 -50.61 1.01
CA LEU A 161 37.67 -50.78 0.90
C LEU A 161 38.27 -51.48 2.13
N LYS A 162 37.84 -51.10 3.34
CA LYS A 162 38.28 -51.75 4.57
C LYS A 162 37.82 -53.21 4.65
N ASP A 163 36.57 -53.48 4.31
CA ASP A 163 36.01 -54.83 4.30
C ASP A 163 36.79 -55.72 3.30
N LEU A 164 37.22 -55.16 2.17
CA LEU A 164 38.06 -55.86 1.18
C LEU A 164 39.47 -56.13 1.72
N GLU A 165 40.10 -55.13 2.36
CA GLU A 165 41.42 -55.28 2.98
C GLU A 165 41.41 -56.35 4.08
N GLU A 166 40.39 -56.36 4.94
CA GLU A 166 40.20 -57.36 5.99
C GLU A 166 40.01 -58.77 5.41
N LEU A 167 39.18 -58.92 4.37
CA LEU A 167 38.97 -60.19 3.70
C LEU A 167 40.25 -60.71 3.02
N GLN A 168 41.03 -59.82 2.42
CA GLN A 168 42.30 -60.18 1.81
C GLN A 168 43.33 -60.63 2.84
N ALA A 169 43.43 -59.94 3.97
CA ALA A 169 44.29 -60.33 5.09
C ALA A 169 43.86 -61.70 5.67
N GLU A 170 42.56 -61.93 5.83
CA GLU A 170 42.03 -63.22 6.27
C GLU A 170 42.37 -64.33 5.27
N TYR A 171 42.19 -64.07 3.97
CA TYR A 171 42.51 -65.03 2.91
C TYR A 171 44.00 -65.38 2.87
N GLU A 172 44.89 -64.39 2.99
CA GLU A 172 46.34 -64.61 3.06
C GLU A 172 46.73 -65.42 4.30
N SER A 173 46.12 -65.13 5.46
CA SER A 173 46.36 -65.88 6.69
C SER A 173 45.87 -67.34 6.58
N TYR A 174 44.73 -67.56 5.95
CA TYR A 174 44.16 -68.87 5.69
C TYR A 174 45.05 -69.66 4.72
N ARG A 175 45.51 -69.02 3.64
CA ARG A 175 46.43 -69.60 2.67
C ARG A 175 47.76 -70.00 3.32
N ALA A 176 48.36 -69.13 4.12
CA ALA A 176 49.59 -69.42 4.85
C ALA A 176 49.41 -70.63 5.80
N SER A 177 48.30 -70.65 6.55
CA SER A 177 47.96 -71.75 7.44
C SER A 177 47.70 -73.07 6.70
N ALA A 178 47.05 -73.02 5.53
CA ALA A 178 46.82 -74.19 4.68
C ALA A 178 48.14 -74.77 4.16
N ILE A 179 49.07 -73.91 3.71
CA ILE A 179 50.40 -74.33 3.25
C ILE A 179 51.19 -74.96 4.40
N ASP A 180 51.18 -74.37 5.60
CA ASP A 180 51.88 -74.94 6.77
C ASP A 180 51.30 -76.31 7.15
N ARG A 181 49.97 -76.48 7.11
CA ARG A 181 49.32 -77.78 7.31
C ARG A 181 49.77 -78.81 6.27
N GLU A 182 49.76 -78.46 4.99
CA GLU A 182 50.23 -79.35 3.93
C GLU A 182 51.71 -79.72 4.10
N GLN A 183 52.56 -78.75 4.44
CA GLN A 183 53.98 -79.01 4.68
C GLN A 183 54.20 -79.94 5.87
N LYS A 184 53.47 -79.76 6.97
CA LYS A 184 53.51 -80.64 8.14
C LYS A 184 53.06 -82.06 7.79
N VAL A 185 51.96 -82.21 7.07
CA VAL A 185 51.45 -83.53 6.62
C VAL A 185 52.46 -84.22 5.70
N ARG A 186 53.06 -83.50 4.74
CA ARG A 186 54.11 -84.07 3.87
C ARG A 186 55.35 -84.50 4.65
N ARG A 187 55.79 -83.71 5.64
CA ARG A 187 56.90 -84.08 6.53
C ARG A 187 56.59 -85.33 7.36
N GLN A 188 55.37 -85.42 7.92
CA GLN A 188 54.91 -86.60 8.64
C GLN A 188 54.88 -87.84 7.73
N LEU A 189 54.32 -87.72 6.52
CA LEU A 189 54.29 -88.82 5.55
C LEU A 189 55.70 -89.30 5.18
N GLN A 190 56.64 -88.39 4.96
CA GLN A 190 58.03 -88.74 4.67
C GLN A 190 58.69 -89.46 5.86
N ASN A 191 58.43 -89.00 7.09
CA ASN A 191 58.94 -89.66 8.30
C ASN A 191 58.38 -91.08 8.46
N GLU A 192 57.08 -91.28 8.20
CA GLU A 192 56.45 -92.61 8.23
C GLU A 192 57.03 -93.54 7.14
N ILE A 193 57.27 -93.03 5.92
CA ILE A 193 57.93 -93.80 4.85
C ILE A 193 59.35 -94.19 5.25
N ASN A 194 60.13 -93.25 5.76
CA ASN A 194 61.51 -93.50 6.19
C ASN A 194 61.56 -94.54 7.32
N LYS A 195 60.68 -94.42 8.31
CA LYS A 195 60.56 -95.36 9.42
C LYS A 195 60.17 -96.77 8.96
N ASN A 196 59.24 -96.90 8.01
CA ASN A 196 58.87 -98.21 7.44
C ASN A 196 60.02 -98.85 6.65
N LYS A 197 60.84 -98.04 5.98
CA LYS A 197 62.04 -98.51 5.25
C LYS A 197 63.16 -98.99 6.19
N GLU A 198 63.31 -98.41 7.38
CA GLU A 198 64.26 -98.89 8.40
C GLU A 198 63.81 -100.17 9.10
N LEU A 199 62.50 -100.44 9.11
CA LEU A 199 61.89 -101.63 9.73
C LEU A 199 61.84 -102.86 8.80
N ARG A 200 62.24 -102.72 7.53
CA ARG A 200 62.33 -103.81 6.54
C ARG A 200 63.78 -104.13 6.22
#